data_AF-A0A6J6SRD6-F1
#
_entry.id   AF-A0A6J6SRD6-F1
#
_cell.length_a   1.000
_cell.length_b   1.000
_cell.length_c   1.000
_cell.angle_alpha   90.00
_cell.angle_beta   90.00
_cell.angle_gamma   90.00
#
_symmetry.space_group_name_H-M   'P 1'
#
loop_
_entity.id
_entity.type
_entity.pdbx_description
1 polymer ?
#
loop_
_entity_poly.entity_id
_entity_poly.type
_entity_poly.pdbx_seq_one_letter_code
_entity_poly.pdbx_strand_id
1 'polypeptide(L)'
;MVLFRRLLGEVLRAHRVDRGMTLREVSAEARVSLGYISEIERGQKEASSELLASLCSALDVPLSSVLRSVSDAVALEEAAMAPTPIPVVPIKPPVVASAA
;
A
#
# COMPACT_ATOMS: atom_id res chain seq x y z
N MET A 1 7.39 -1.65 -9.59
CA MET A 1 8.12 -1.41 -8.33
C MET A 1 7.13 -0.79 -7.38
N VAL A 2 7.06 -1.26 -6.13
CA VAL A 2 6.09 -0.75 -5.15
C VAL A 2 6.49 0.68 -4.76
N LEU A 3 5.51 1.60 -4.76
CA LEU A 3 5.72 3.00 -4.38
C LEU A 3 5.01 3.27 -3.05
N PHE A 4 5.80 3.53 -2.01
CA PHE A 4 5.29 3.75 -0.65
C PHE A 4 4.23 4.85 -0.59
N ARG A 5 4.47 6.02 -1.22
CA ARG A 5 3.49 7.13 -1.23
C ARG A 5 2.11 6.75 -1.78
N ARG A 6 2.03 5.80 -2.73
CA ARG A 6 0.75 5.35 -3.29
C ARG A 6 -0.02 4.56 -2.26
N LEU A 7 0.62 3.55 -1.67
CA LEU A 7 -0.01 2.68 -0.68
C LEU A 7 -0.32 3.45 0.61
N LEU A 8 0.56 4.36 1.04
CA LEU A 8 0.28 5.27 2.14
C LEU A 8 -0.96 6.14 1.87
N GLY A 9 -1.04 6.74 0.68
CA GLY A 9 -2.20 7.54 0.27
C GLY A 9 -3.50 6.76 0.26
N GLU A 10 -3.47 5.52 -0.23
CA GLU A 10 -4.63 4.61 -0.26
C GLU A 10 -5.09 4.22 1.15
N VAL A 11 -4.16 3.90 2.06
CA VAL A 11 -4.47 3.59 3.47
C VAL A 11 -5.05 4.81 4.19
N LEU A 12 -4.48 6.00 4.02
CA LEU A 12 -5.01 7.23 4.61
C LEU A 12 -6.43 7.54 4.09
N ARG A 13 -6.66 7.34 2.78
CA ARG A 13 -7.97 7.48 2.16
C ARG A 13 -8.98 6.48 2.74
N ALA A 14 -8.57 5.22 2.93
CA ALA A 14 -9.42 4.19 3.52
C ALA A 14 -9.86 4.60 4.93
N HIS A 15 -8.92 4.96 5.80
CA HIS A 15 -9.25 5.46 7.14
C HIS A 15 -10.19 6.67 7.13
N ARG A 16 -9.98 7.62 6.20
CA ARG A 16 -10.88 8.77 6.05
C ARG A 16 -12.30 8.35 5.67
N VAL A 17 -12.44 7.46 4.69
CA VAL A 17 -13.74 6.99 4.20
C VAL A 17 -14.46 6.14 5.25
N ASP A 18 -13.73 5.28 5.96
CA ASP A 18 -14.28 4.43 7.03
C ASP A 18 -14.83 5.27 8.19
N ARG A 19 -14.23 6.43 8.46
CA ARG A 19 -14.75 7.41 9.43
C ARG A 19 -15.88 8.29 8.89
N GLY A 20 -16.27 8.12 7.63
CA GLY A 20 -17.29 8.95 6.98
C GLY A 20 -16.86 10.41 6.77
N MET A 21 -15.56 10.71 6.84
CA MET A 21 -15.05 12.08 6.74
C MET A 21 -14.82 12.49 5.28
N THR A 22 -15.20 13.70 4.96
CA THR A 22 -14.88 14.38 3.69
C THR A 22 -13.47 14.96 3.73
N LEU A 23 -12.90 15.23 2.55
CA LEU A 23 -11.61 15.93 2.46
C LEU A 23 -11.65 17.33 3.08
N ARG A 24 -12.81 18.01 3.08
CA ARG A 24 -12.96 19.34 3.70
C ARG A 24 -12.85 19.26 5.22
N GLU A 25 -13.47 18.26 5.83
CA GLU A 25 -13.41 18.05 7.28
C GLU A 25 -11.99 17.71 7.72
N VAL A 26 -11.31 16.79 7.04
CA VAL A 26 -9.91 16.47 7.36
C VAL A 26 -8.99 17.66 7.11
N SER A 27 -9.24 18.45 6.05
CA SER A 27 -8.49 19.68 5.77
C SER A 27 -8.59 20.70 6.90
N ALA A 28 -9.79 20.89 7.46
CA ALA A 28 -10.01 21.78 8.58
C ALA A 28 -9.27 21.31 9.84
N GLU A 29 -9.37 20.02 10.16
CA GLU A 29 -8.77 19.42 11.36
C GLU A 29 -7.23 19.36 11.27
N ALA A 30 -6.70 18.90 10.13
CA ALA A 30 -5.26 18.77 9.92
C ALA A 30 -4.56 20.11 9.63
N ARG A 31 -5.31 21.20 9.40
CA ARG A 31 -4.80 22.52 8.97
C ARG A 31 -3.97 22.46 7.70
N VAL A 32 -4.37 21.61 6.78
CA VAL A 32 -3.69 21.37 5.50
C VAL A 32 -4.69 21.57 4.38
N SER A 33 -4.26 22.09 3.22
CA SER A 33 -5.16 22.34 2.12
C SER A 33 -5.79 21.05 1.59
N LEU A 34 -7.09 21.10 1.28
CA LEU A 34 -7.84 19.99 0.67
C LEU A 34 -7.13 19.44 -0.58
N GLY A 35 -6.63 20.34 -1.44
CA GLY A 35 -5.92 19.96 -2.66
C GLY A 35 -4.69 19.10 -2.36
N TYR A 36 -3.90 19.49 -1.35
CA TYR A 36 -2.70 18.76 -0.98
C TYR A 36 -3.02 17.39 -0.35
N ILE A 37 -4.03 17.30 0.53
CA ILE A 37 -4.51 16.00 1.05
C ILE A 37 -4.95 15.11 -0.11
N SER A 38 -5.65 15.68 -1.09
CA SER A 38 -6.13 14.93 -2.24
C SER A 38 -4.99 14.42 -3.13
N GLU A 39 -3.91 15.19 -3.29
CA GLU A 39 -2.70 14.73 -3.98
C GLU A 39 -1.99 13.60 -3.21
N ILE A 40 -1.95 13.68 -1.88
CA ILE A 40 -1.38 12.64 -1.01
C ILE A 40 -2.17 11.33 -1.13
N GLU A 41 -3.51 11.39 -1.03
CA GLU A 41 -4.36 10.20 -1.15
C GLU A 41 -4.26 9.51 -2.52
N ARG A 42 -3.90 10.25 -3.57
CA ARG A 42 -3.65 9.71 -4.91
C ARG A 42 -2.20 9.24 -5.12
N GLY A 43 -1.33 9.35 -4.12
CA GLY A 43 0.09 9.01 -4.24
C GLY A 43 0.86 9.93 -5.19
N GLN A 44 0.40 11.16 -5.41
CA GLN A 44 1.06 12.15 -6.28
C GLN A 44 2.15 12.92 -5.55
N LYS A 45 2.08 12.99 -4.22
CA LYS A 45 3.04 13.69 -3.35
C LYS A 45 3.53 12.76 -2.25
N GLU A 46 4.75 13.02 -1.79
CA GLU A 46 5.28 12.43 -0.56
C GLU A 46 4.72 13.20 0.64
N ALA A 47 4.36 12.49 1.71
CA ALA A 47 3.95 13.11 2.96
C ALA A 47 5.19 13.34 3.83
N SER A 48 5.37 14.55 4.36
CA SER A 48 6.35 14.76 5.43
C SER A 48 5.88 14.07 6.71
N SER A 49 6.81 13.82 7.64
CA SER A 49 6.48 13.23 8.95
C SER A 49 5.50 14.10 9.73
N GLU A 50 5.64 15.43 9.65
CA GLU A 50 4.74 16.40 10.30
C GLU A 50 3.35 16.36 9.67
N LEU A 51 3.26 16.31 8.33
CA LEU A 51 1.98 16.18 7.64
C LEU A 51 1.29 14.88 8.01
N LEU A 52 2.03 13.77 8.02
CA LEU A 52 1.50 12.46 8.37
C LEU A 52 0.99 12.44 9.82
N ALA A 53 1.71 13.05 10.74
CA ALA A 53 1.27 13.21 12.12
C ALA A 53 -0.04 14.02 12.22
N SER A 54 -0.15 15.15 11.51
CA SER A 54 -1.36 15.97 11.46
C SER A 54 -2.55 15.20 10.89
N LEU A 55 -2.35 14.42 9.81
CA LEU A 55 -3.40 13.60 9.22
C LEU A 55 -3.82 12.45 10.15
N CYS A 56 -2.87 11.77 10.81
CA CYS A 56 -3.18 10.73 11.78
C CYS A 56 -3.99 11.29 12.97
N SER A 57 -3.64 12.48 13.46
CA SER A 57 -4.39 13.16 14.50
C SER A 57 -5.81 13.53 14.03
N ALA A 58 -5.94 14.08 12.82
CA ALA A 58 -7.24 14.47 12.27
C ALA A 58 -8.17 13.28 11.97
N LEU A 59 -7.58 12.16 11.58
CA LEU A 59 -8.28 10.88 11.37
C LEU A 59 -8.37 10.07 12.67
N ASP A 60 -7.90 10.60 13.80
CA ASP A 60 -7.87 9.97 15.12
C ASP A 60 -7.51 8.47 15.03
N VAL A 61 -6.37 8.24 14.38
CA VAL A 61 -5.77 6.92 14.14
C VAL A 61 -4.29 6.97 14.53
N PRO A 62 -3.78 5.99 15.31
CA PRO A 62 -2.35 5.95 15.64
C PRO A 62 -1.50 5.73 14.40
N LEU A 63 -0.38 6.45 14.27
CA LEU A 63 0.58 6.28 13.18
C LEU A 63 1.03 4.82 13.02
N SER A 64 1.24 4.10 14.13
CA SER A 64 1.62 2.68 14.09
C SER A 64 0.57 1.79 13.42
N SER A 65 -0.72 2.13 13.51
CA SER A 65 -1.80 1.41 12.85
C SER A 65 -1.80 1.65 11.35
N VAL A 66 -1.59 2.91 10.95
CA VAL A 66 -1.43 3.28 9.53
C VAL A 66 -0.24 2.54 8.94
N LEU A 67 0.92 2.58 9.61
CA LEU A 67 2.13 1.92 9.11
C LEU A 67 2.00 0.39 9.03
N ARG A 68 1.29 -0.26 9.95
CA ARG A 68 0.97 -1.69 9.83
C ARG A 68 0.13 -1.97 8.58
N SER A 69 -0.94 -1.21 8.39
CA SER A 69 -1.82 -1.37 7.22
C SER A 69 -1.07 -1.13 5.90
N VAL A 70 -0.15 -0.15 5.88
CA VAL A 70 0.72 0.09 4.71
C VAL A 70 1.71 -1.06 4.52
N SER A 71 2.30 -1.59 5.59
CA SER A 71 3.19 -2.75 5.51
C SER A 71 2.49 -3.98 4.92
N ASP A 72 1.25 -4.24 5.35
CA ASP A 72 0.45 -5.34 4.82
C ASP A 72 0.12 -5.13 3.33
N ALA A 73 -0.23 -3.90 2.94
CA ALA A 73 -0.49 -3.56 1.55
C ALA A 73 0.78 -3.67 0.67
N VAL A 74 1.93 -3.26 1.19
CA VAL A 74 3.23 -3.42 0.52
C VAL A 74 3.52 -4.90 0.28
N ALA A 75 3.41 -5.73 1.32
CA ALA A 75 3.66 -7.16 1.22
C ALA A 75 2.76 -7.84 0.17
N LEU A 76 1.48 -7.44 0.11
CA LEU A 76 0.54 -7.94 -0.89
C LEU A 76 0.94 -7.54 -2.32
N GLU A 77 1.32 -6.28 -2.52
CA GLU A 77 1.76 -5.77 -3.82
C GLU A 77 3.08 -6.42 -4.26
N GLU A 78 4.02 -6.60 -3.35
CA GLU A 78 5.29 -7.29 -3.61
C GLU A 78 5.05 -8.76 -3.99
N ALA A 79 4.16 -9.46 -3.28
CA ALA A 79 3.79 -10.83 -3.61
C ALA A 79 3.10 -10.93 -4.98
N ALA A 80 2.23 -9.99 -5.32
CA ALA A 80 1.57 -9.94 -6.63
C ALA A 80 2.55 -9.64 -7.78
N MET A 81 3.62 -8.89 -7.49
CA MET A 81 4.70 -8.61 -8.42
C MET A 81 5.73 -9.74 -8.55
N ALA A 82 5.75 -10.70 -7.61
CA ALA A 82 6.70 -11.79 -7.64
C ALA A 82 6.44 -12.70 -8.86
N PRO A 83 7.50 -13.15 -9.56
CA PRO A 83 7.32 -14.07 -10.67
C PRO A 83 6.74 -15.39 -10.17
N THR A 84 5.59 -15.81 -10.73
CA THR A 84 5.04 -17.14 -10.49
C THR A 84 5.98 -18.18 -11.09
N PRO A 85 6.55 -19.11 -10.29
CA PRO A 85 7.41 -20.14 -10.83
C PRO A 85 6.59 -21.05 -11.75
N ILE A 86 7.03 -21.19 -12.99
CA ILE A 86 6.49 -22.18 -13.91
C ILE A 86 6.95 -23.55 -13.40
N PRO A 87 6.04 -24.49 -13.08
CA PRO A 87 6.44 -25.83 -12.67
C PRO A 87 7.13 -26.52 -13.85
N VAL A 88 8.46 -26.57 -13.81
CA VAL A 88 9.24 -27.39 -14.74
C VAL A 88 9.08 -28.83 -14.26
N VAL A 89 8.17 -29.58 -14.88
CA VAL A 89 8.09 -31.03 -14.68
C VAL A 89 9.36 -31.63 -15.27
N PRO A 90 10.21 -32.31 -14.47
CA PRO A 90 11.39 -32.96 -15.01
C PRO A 90 10.95 -34.04 -16.00
N ILE A 91 11.30 -33.85 -17.27
CA ILE A 91 11.08 -34.86 -18.31
C ILE A 91 12.01 -36.02 -17.97
N LYS A 92 11.46 -37.13 -17.45
CA LYS A 92 12.22 -38.35 -17.23
C LYS A 92 12.72 -38.84 -18.60
N PRO A 93 14.03 -38.96 -18.84
CA PRO A 93 14.51 -39.47 -20.11
C PRO A 93 14.03 -40.91 -20.30
N PRO A 94 13.63 -41.32 -21.51
CA PRO A 94 13.23 -42.70 -21.77
C PRO A 94 14.45 -43.60 -21.52
N VAL A 95 14.36 -44.44 -20.49
CA VAL A 95 15.33 -45.49 -20.23
C VAL A 95 15.15 -46.56 -21.32
N VAL A 96 15.92 -46.44 -22.40
CA VAL A 96 16.11 -47.54 -23.35
C VAL A 96 16.98 -48.59 -22.69
N ALA A 97 16.32 -49.55 -22.03
CA ALA A 97 16.94 -50.80 -21.63
C ALA A 97 17.15 -51.64 -22.90
N SER A 98 18.33 -51.53 -23.52
CA SER A 98 18.79 -52.54 -24.47
C SER A 98 19.40 -53.67 -23.66
N ALA A 99 18.63 -54.74 -23.49
CA ALA A 99 19.11 -56.01 -22.96
C ALA A 99 19.59 -56.91 -24.12
N ALA A 100 20.72 -57.57 -23.88
CA ALA A 100 21.32 -58.71 -24.58
C ALA A 100 21.88 -58.48 -26.00
#